data_AF-A0A1V2PSU9-F1
#
_entry.id   AF-A0A1V2PSU9-F1
#
_cell.length_a   1.000
_cell.length_b   1.000
_cell.length_c   1.000
_cell.angle_alpha   90.00
_cell.angle_beta   90.00
_cell.angle_gamma   90.00
#
_symmetry.space_group_name_H-M   'P 1'
#
loop_
_entity.id
_entity.type
_entity.pdbx_description
1 polymer ?
#
loop_
_entity_poly.entity_id
_entity_poly.type
_entity_poly.pdbx_seq_one_letter_code
_entity_poly.pdbx_strand_id
1 'polypeptide(L)' 'MLRPARAGHPWPDEISSQRWGGRDSKKPLTKVRPDVVVEVSADAAIQAGQYRHPLRFVRPRADLDPGDVDQLE' A
#
# COMPACT_ATOMS: atom_id res chain seq x y z
N MET A 1 -8.49 -11.57 4.65
CA MET A 1 -8.59 -11.90 3.21
C MET A 1 -8.93 -10.63 2.44
N LEU A 2 -8.30 -10.36 1.29
CA LEU A 2 -8.56 -9.15 0.52
C LEU A 2 -9.92 -9.21 -0.17
N ARG A 3 -10.64 -8.09 -0.18
CA ARG A 3 -11.97 -7.94 -0.81
C ARG A 3 -11.94 -6.81 -1.82
N PRO A 4 -12.69 -6.92 -2.95
CA PRO A 4 -12.77 -5.84 -3.92
C PRO A 4 -13.24 -4.52 -3.29
N ALA A 5 -12.64 -3.41 -3.74
CA ALA A 5 -13.03 -2.07 -3.35
C ALA A 5 -14.50 -1.78 -3.65
N ARG A 6 -15.07 -0.82 -2.91
CA ARG A 6 -16.40 -0.28 -3.23
C ARG A 6 -16.30 0.72 -4.39
N ALA A 7 -17.45 1.00 -5.01
CA ALA A 7 -17.55 2.07 -6.01
C ALA A 7 -17.08 3.42 -5.41
N GLY A 8 -16.47 4.27 -6.24
CA GLY A 8 -15.94 5.57 -5.80
C GLY A 8 -14.60 5.51 -5.07
N HIS A 9 -13.82 4.43 -5.26
CA HIS A 9 -12.49 4.34 -4.68
C HIS A 9 -11.59 5.50 -5.18
N PRO A 10 -10.88 6.24 -4.30
CA PRO A 10 -10.25 7.50 -4.66
C PRO A 10 -9.02 7.36 -5.56
N TRP A 11 -8.42 6.17 -5.61
CA TRP A 11 -7.28 5.90 -6.48
C TRP A 11 -7.69 5.73 -7.96
N PRO A 12 -6.85 6.15 -8.91
CA PRO A 12 -7.05 5.91 -10.34
C PRO A 12 -7.00 4.41 -10.67
N ASP A 13 -7.45 4.03 -11.87
CA ASP A 13 -7.37 2.64 -12.35
C ASP A 13 -5.94 2.20 -12.71
N GLU A 14 -5.07 3.15 -13.06
CA GLU A 14 -3.68 2.90 -13.42
C GLU A 14 -2.74 3.96 -12.83
N ILE A 15 -1.49 3.57 -12.57
CA ILE A 15 -0.42 4.47 -12.13
C ILE A 15 0.79 4.40 -13.05
N SER A 16 1.62 5.44 -13.04
CA SER A 16 2.91 5.43 -13.73
C SER A 16 3.80 4.31 -13.20
N SER A 17 4.42 3.55 -14.11
CA SER A 17 5.37 2.49 -13.78
C SER A 17 6.77 3.00 -13.44
N GLN A 18 7.04 4.31 -13.61
CA GLN A 18 8.39 4.89 -13.51
C GLN A 18 9.08 4.60 -12.18
N ARG A 19 8.33 4.55 -11.07
CA ARG A 19 8.89 4.20 -9.74
C ARG A 19 9.00 2.70 -9.47
N TRP A 20 8.52 1.86 -10.39
CA TRP A 20 8.32 0.42 -10.19
C TRP A 20 9.03 -0.46 -11.24
N GLY A 21 9.79 0.14 -12.17
CA GLY A 21 10.75 -0.60 -13.01
C GLY A 21 10.17 -1.52 -14.09
N GLY A 22 9.07 -1.14 -14.75
CA GLY A 22 8.46 -1.91 -15.84
C GLY A 22 8.82 -1.40 -17.25
N ARG A 23 8.73 -2.28 -18.27
CA ARG A 23 8.84 -1.88 -19.70
C ARG A 23 7.65 -1.01 -20.16
N ASP A 24 6.46 -1.27 -19.61
CA ASP A 24 5.25 -0.50 -19.90
C ASP A 24 5.24 0.80 -19.10
N SER A 25 4.63 1.87 -19.62
CA SER A 25 4.56 3.18 -18.97
C SER A 25 3.52 3.28 -17.84
N LYS A 26 2.54 2.36 -17.79
CA LYS A 26 1.47 2.33 -16.78
C LYS A 26 1.28 0.94 -16.20
N LYS A 27 0.78 0.87 -14.97
CA LYS A 27 0.41 -0.37 -14.28
C LYS A 27 -1.04 -0.30 -13.77
N PRO A 28 -1.88 -1.29 -14.08
CA PRO A 28 -3.24 -1.35 -13.56
C PRO A 28 -3.22 -1.65 -12.06
N LEU A 29 -4.18 -1.09 -11.34
CA LEU A 29 -4.35 -1.26 -9.91
C LEU A 29 -5.54 -2.16 -9.59
N THR A 30 -5.28 -3.22 -8.81
CA THR A 30 -6.35 -3.99 -8.17
C THR A 30 -6.76 -3.30 -6.89
N LYS A 31 -7.89 -2.59 -6.92
CA LYS A 31 -8.42 -1.83 -5.79
C LYS A 31 -9.13 -2.76 -4.80
N VAL A 32 -8.76 -2.66 -3.52
CA VAL A 32 -9.30 -3.49 -2.44
C VAL A 32 -9.88 -2.62 -1.32
N ARG A 33 -10.65 -3.23 -0.41
CA ARG A 33 -11.05 -2.55 0.83
C ARG A 33 -9.82 -2.36 1.74
N PRO A 34 -9.71 -1.21 2.43
CA PRO A 34 -8.60 -0.96 3.36
C PRO A 34 -8.92 -1.55 4.74
N ASP A 35 -9.07 -2.88 4.81
CA ASP A 35 -9.55 -3.61 6.00
C ASP A 35 -8.53 -4.63 6.54
N VAL A 36 -7.38 -4.79 5.88
CA VAL A 36 -6.35 -5.76 6.27
C VAL A 36 -5.08 -5.01 6.67
N VAL A 37 -4.62 -5.26 7.90
CA VAL A 37 -3.33 -4.79 8.40
C VAL A 37 -2.23 -5.81 8.09
N VAL A 38 -1.08 -5.33 7.64
CA VAL A 38 0.12 -6.15 7.40
C VAL A 38 1.32 -5.54 8.11
N GLU A 39 2.18 -6.41 8.61
CA GLU A 39 3.49 -6.04 9.14
C GLU A 39 4.50 -5.99 8.00
N VAL A 40 5.30 -4.92 8.00
CA VAL A 40 6.34 -4.67 6.99
C VAL A 40 7.65 -4.30 7.69
N SER A 41 8.77 -4.65 7.06
CA SER A 41 10.09 -4.19 7.45
C SER A 41 10.50 -3.03 6.55
N ALA A 42 10.88 -1.92 7.17
CA ALA A 42 11.31 -0.68 6.54
C ALA A 42 12.70 -0.28 7.06
N ASP A 43 13.45 0.46 6.25
CA ASP A 43 14.60 1.22 6.76
C ASP A 43 14.15 2.58 7.33
N ALA A 44 15.10 3.36 7.85
CA ALA A 44 14.83 4.64 8.50
C ALA A 44 14.56 5.81 7.52
N ALA A 45 14.61 5.61 6.20
CA ALA A 45 14.50 6.69 5.23
C ALA A 45 13.04 7.09 4.98
N ILE A 46 12.54 8.03 5.79
CA ILE A 46 11.20 8.64 5.66
C ILE A 46 11.32 10.04 5.07
N GLN A 47 10.39 10.41 4.21
CA GLN A 47 10.23 11.77 3.69
C GLN A 47 8.75 12.06 3.44
N ALA A 48 8.22 13.11 4.09
CA ALA A 48 6.83 13.55 3.97
C ALA A 48 5.81 12.41 4.19
N GLY A 49 5.88 11.76 5.37
CA GLY A 49 4.98 10.67 5.75
C GLY A 49 5.09 9.41 4.89
N GLN A 50 6.19 9.23 4.14
CA GLN A 50 6.38 8.09 3.24
C GLN A 50 7.79 7.50 3.34
N TYR A 51 7.88 6.17 3.34
CA TYR A 51 9.14 5.47 3.17
C TYR A 51 9.66 5.68 1.74
N ARG A 52 10.94 6.05 1.63
CA ARG A 52 11.58 6.30 0.35
C ARG A 52 12.01 5.02 -0.37
N HIS A 53 12.22 3.94 0.37
CA HIS A 53 12.69 2.67 -0.17
C HIS A 53 11.62 1.57 -0.08
N PRO A 54 11.68 0.53 -0.94
CA PRO A 54 10.73 -0.56 -0.91
C PRO A 54 10.67 -1.27 0.44
N LEU A 55 9.44 -1.54 0.88
CA LEU A 55 9.17 -2.28 2.11
C LEU A 55 9.17 -3.77 1.85
N ARG A 56 9.64 -4.56 2.82
CA ARG A 56 9.49 -6.02 2.79
C ARG A 56 8.25 -6.44 3.57
N PHE A 57 7.37 -7.21 2.94
CA PHE A 57 6.26 -7.85 3.63
C PHE A 57 6.78 -8.88 4.64
N VAL A 58 6.23 -8.86 5.85
CA VAL A 58 6.54 -9.82 6.92
C VAL A 58 5.38 -10.80 7.08
N ARG A 59 4.21 -10.31 7.49
CA ARG A 59 3.02 -11.15 7.76
C ARG A 59 1.72 -10.33 7.84
N PRO A 60 0.54 -10.97 7.69
CA PRO A 60 -0.73 -10.35 8.06
C PRO A 60 -0.87 -10.20 9.59
N ARG A 61 -1.55 -9.16 10.04
CA ARG A 61 -1.91 -8.92 11.45
C ARG A 61 -3.41 -9.01 11.63
N ALA A 62 -3.92 -10.24 11.67
CA ALA A 62 -5.36 -10.50 11.86
C ALA A 62 -5.86 -10.15 13.28
N ASP A 63 -4.92 -9.82 14.17
CA ASP A 63 -5.14 -9.32 15.53
C ASP A 63 -5.36 -7.80 15.60
N LEU A 64 -5.21 -7.07 14.49
CA LEU A 64 -5.33 -5.61 14.42
C LEU A 64 -6.37 -5.18 13.38
N ASP A 65 -7.12 -4.14 13.72
CA ASP A 65 -7.93 -3.37 12.79
C ASP A 65 -7.16 -2.13 12.30
N PRO A 66 -7.54 -1.54 11.14
CA PRO A 66 -6.87 -0.35 10.62
C PRO A 66 -6.86 0.86 11.59
N GLY A 67 -7.85 0.94 12.48
CA GLY A 67 -7.94 1.99 13.49
C GLY A 67 -6.95 1.84 14.65
N ASP A 68 -6.30 0.68 14.77
CA ASP A 68 -5.30 0.41 15.81
C ASP A 68 -3.87 0.81 15.38
N VAL A 69 -3.71 1.35 14.16
CA VAL A 69 -2.41 1.70 13.58
C VAL A 69 -2.35 3.21 13.35
N ASP A 70 -1.36 3.86 13.98
CA ASP A 70 -1.11 5.28 13.78
C ASP A 70 -0.64 5.58 12.35
N GLN A 71 -1.00 6.77 11.86
CA GLN A 71 -0.48 7.24 10.58
C GLN A 71 1.01 7.59 10.71
N LEU A 72 1.76 7.39 9.63
CA LEU A 72 3.16 7.81 9.57
C LEU A 72 3.21 9.34 9.43
N GLU A 73 3.85 10.01 10.39
CA GLU A 73 4.10 11.46 10.39
C GLU A 73 5.13 11.86 9.30
#